data_AF-A0AAD7FLR7-F1
#
_entry.id   AF-A0AAD7FLR7-F1
#
_cell.length_a   1.000
_cell.length_b   1.000
_cell.length_c   1.000
_cell.angle_alpha   90.00
_cell.angle_beta   90.00
_cell.angle_gamma   90.00
#
_symmetry.space_group_name_H-M   'P 1'
#
loop_
_entity.id
_entity.type
_entity.pdbx_description
1 polymer ?
#
loop_
_entity_poly.entity_id
_entity_poly.type
_entity_poly.pdbx_seq_one_letter_code
_entity_poly.pdbx_strand_id
1 'polypeptide(L)'
;MRVYPAMKSFILSSLLLLPLATAKSVLEVRDGQTATPITFPAAPTDTGIKQVPDVDHPFIAPGPDDQRGPCPGMNTLANHGFIPRNGIATFEEITLAQVEAFNLDINFGAFLVAANMLMRGNPFVNKISIGGVSPLVPPLPYGIGSNVTGGLAKHGGFEGDGSITRADVHIGDNVNFQNILYDHDLLFLGKFGDDGPEGNNTVLNLATITAIKQYNIQSNQLADPEFHFTPTRLVAAFNEISFLLNLFANGTTNQASLSTLGSFLRNQTFPPNWNRAPAPVLSKITSTANQVRTAVASNIPLFAGHNDENGNFVPDAPPPAPFNSSITCAFYYDLFAQMPAGLANTTGVFKENVDLLSSLVFAVVGNPGCDVQLAPFGPADN
;
A
#
# COMPACT_ATOMS: atom_id res chain seq x y z
N MET A 1 19.40 18.23 -6.56
CA MET A 1 18.57 17.11 -7.04
C MET A 1 19.29 16.48 -8.22
N ARG A 2 19.81 15.24 -8.09
CA ARG A 2 20.40 14.52 -9.22
C ARG A 2 19.25 14.03 -10.09
N VAL A 3 19.19 14.52 -11.32
CA VAL A 3 18.17 14.16 -12.32
C VAL A 3 18.81 13.12 -13.23
N TYR A 4 18.24 11.92 -13.32
CA TYR A 4 18.64 10.95 -14.34
C TYR A 4 17.94 11.31 -15.66
N PRO A 5 18.64 11.31 -16.80
CA PRO A 5 18.00 11.58 -18.08
C PRO A 5 16.94 10.51 -18.37
N ALA A 6 15.74 10.95 -18.73
CA ALA A 6 14.63 10.07 -19.06
C ALA A 6 15.05 9.06 -20.15
N MET A 7 14.97 7.76 -19.85
CA MET A 7 14.86 6.74 -20.89
C MET A 7 13.56 7.01 -21.63
N LYS A 8 13.67 7.59 -22.84
CA LYS A 8 12.53 7.88 -23.71
C LYS A 8 11.66 6.62 -23.86
N SER A 9 10.37 6.82 -23.62
CA SER A 9 9.23 5.96 -23.94
C SER A 9 9.49 5.03 -25.13
N PHE A 10 9.92 3.82 -24.81
CA PHE A 10 9.72 2.58 -25.54
C PHE A 10 9.81 1.50 -24.46
N ILE A 11 8.68 0.85 -24.19
CA ILE A 11 8.52 -0.58 -23.84
C ILE A 11 7.10 -0.72 -23.27
N LEU A 12 6.17 -1.12 -24.12
CA LEU A 12 4.96 -1.84 -23.69
C LEU A 12 4.77 -3.16 -24.47
N SER A 13 5.79 -3.63 -25.20
CA SER A 13 5.72 -4.91 -25.92
C SER A 13 7.05 -5.63 -26.14
N SER A 14 8.12 -5.23 -25.46
CA SER A 14 9.42 -5.88 -25.63
C SER A 14 10.34 -5.61 -24.43
N LEU A 15 10.17 -6.36 -23.34
CA LEU A 15 11.35 -6.73 -22.56
C LEU A 15 12.26 -7.55 -23.50
N LEU A 16 13.08 -6.86 -24.28
CA LEU A 16 14.25 -7.48 -24.90
C LEU A 16 15.03 -8.09 -23.75
N LEU A 17 15.26 -9.41 -23.84
CA LEU A 17 16.23 -10.10 -23.02
C LEU A 17 17.52 -9.30 -23.04
N LEU A 18 17.80 -8.59 -21.94
CA LEU A 18 19.15 -8.21 -21.61
C LEU A 18 19.95 -9.54 -21.60
N PRO A 19 21.06 -9.63 -22.33
CA PRO A 19 21.87 -10.84 -22.29
C PRO A 19 22.22 -11.08 -20.83
N LEU A 20 21.96 -12.29 -20.33
CA LEU A 20 22.51 -12.74 -19.05
C LEU A 20 24.03 -12.58 -19.16
N ALA A 21 24.54 -11.45 -18.68
CA ALA A 21 25.93 -11.33 -18.35
C ALA A 21 26.13 -12.33 -17.21
N THR A 22 26.73 -13.47 -17.54
CA THR A 22 27.32 -14.38 -16.56
C THR A 22 28.52 -13.69 -15.93
N ALA A 23 28.27 -12.63 -15.16
CA ALA A 23 29.21 -12.17 -14.16
C ALA A 23 29.06 -13.17 -13.01
N LYS A 24 30.15 -13.87 -12.68
CA LYS A 24 30.28 -14.48 -11.35
C LYS A 24 30.06 -13.34 -10.36
N SER A 25 28.85 -13.24 -9.79
CA SER A 25 28.57 -12.20 -8.81
C SER A 25 29.46 -12.48 -7.62
N VAL A 26 30.40 -11.57 -7.38
CA VAL A 26 31.04 -11.50 -6.08
C VAL A 26 29.89 -11.28 -5.10
N LEU A 27 29.74 -12.19 -4.14
CA LEU A 27 28.73 -12.08 -3.09
C LEU A 27 28.91 -10.71 -2.41
N GLU A 28 27.96 -9.80 -2.61
CA GLU A 28 28.03 -8.49 -1.96
C GLU A 28 27.62 -8.65 -0.50
N VAL A 29 28.58 -8.43 0.41
CA VAL A 29 28.37 -8.49 1.85
C VAL A 29 28.62 -7.12 2.46
N ARG A 30 27.68 -6.63 3.26
CA ARG A 30 27.76 -5.35 3.98
C ARG A 30 27.12 -5.51 5.36
N ASP A 31 27.78 -5.03 6.40
CA ASP A 31 27.28 -5.07 7.78
C ASP A 31 26.76 -6.44 8.24
N GLY A 32 27.46 -7.51 7.82
CA GLY A 32 27.10 -8.90 8.12
C GLY A 32 25.90 -9.44 7.34
N GLN A 33 25.32 -8.65 6.45
CA GLN A 33 24.22 -9.02 5.57
C GLN A 33 24.73 -9.40 4.18
N THR A 34 24.03 -10.31 3.51
CA THR A 34 24.31 -10.72 2.13
C THR A 34 23.26 -10.13 1.21
N ALA A 35 23.69 -9.41 0.17
CA ALA A 35 22.79 -8.83 -0.80
C ALA A 35 21.98 -9.91 -1.54
N THR A 36 20.68 -9.69 -1.68
CA THR A 36 19.77 -10.56 -2.43
C THR A 36 19.19 -9.77 -3.60
N PRO A 37 19.49 -10.15 -4.86
CA PRO A 37 18.91 -9.49 -6.02
C PRO A 37 17.38 -9.56 -5.99
N ILE A 38 16.73 -8.43 -6.30
CA ILE A 38 15.29 -8.34 -6.51
C ILE A 38 15.03 -8.46 -8.00
N THR A 39 14.01 -9.22 -8.35
CA THR A 39 13.57 -9.39 -9.73
C THR A 39 12.08 -9.11 -9.85
N PHE A 40 11.67 -8.48 -10.95
CA PHE A 40 10.25 -8.33 -11.24
C PHE A 40 9.68 -9.68 -11.70
N PRO A 41 8.74 -10.29 -10.95
CA PRO A 41 8.25 -11.61 -11.31
C PRO A 41 7.39 -11.55 -12.58
N ALA A 42 7.37 -12.66 -13.32
CA ALA A 42 6.50 -12.79 -14.48
C ALA A 42 5.03 -12.76 -14.04
N ALA A 43 4.19 -12.07 -14.82
CA ALA A 43 2.76 -12.04 -14.57
C ALA A 43 2.15 -13.44 -14.70
N PRO A 44 1.27 -13.86 -13.77
CA PRO A 44 0.46 -15.07 -13.93
C PRO A 44 -0.37 -15.01 -15.22
N THR A 45 -0.49 -16.14 -15.91
CA THR A 45 -1.29 -16.24 -17.14
C THR A 45 -2.78 -16.40 -16.87
N ASP A 46 -3.14 -16.97 -15.71
CA ASP A 46 -4.52 -17.10 -15.27
C ASP A 46 -4.94 -15.87 -14.45
N THR A 47 -5.70 -15.00 -15.10
CA THR A 47 -6.36 -13.83 -14.49
C THR A 47 -7.86 -14.01 -14.36
N GLY A 48 -8.35 -15.24 -14.52
CA GLY A 48 -9.76 -15.57 -14.43
C GLY A 48 -10.28 -15.62 -13.00
N ILE A 49 -11.59 -15.80 -12.90
CA ILE A 49 -12.27 -16.01 -11.62
C ILE A 49 -11.79 -17.30 -10.97
N LYS A 50 -11.43 -17.24 -9.69
CA LYS A 50 -10.94 -18.38 -8.90
C LYS A 50 -11.54 -18.30 -7.50
N GLN A 51 -11.94 -19.45 -6.94
CA GLN A 51 -12.38 -19.52 -5.55
C GLN A 51 -11.16 -19.40 -4.62
N VAL A 52 -11.25 -18.53 -3.61
CA VAL A 52 -10.18 -18.29 -2.63
C VAL A 52 -10.84 -18.20 -1.24
N PRO A 53 -10.34 -18.94 -0.23
CA PRO A 53 -9.14 -19.77 -0.26
C PRO A 53 -9.42 -21.12 -0.92
N ASP A 54 -8.38 -21.73 -1.50
CA ASP A 54 -8.40 -23.12 -1.94
C ASP A 54 -7.84 -24.05 -0.84
N VAL A 55 -7.77 -25.35 -1.12
CA VAL A 55 -7.32 -26.37 -0.15
C VAL A 55 -5.87 -26.18 0.31
N ASP A 56 -5.04 -25.53 -0.52
CA ASP A 56 -3.62 -25.29 -0.22
C ASP A 56 -3.42 -24.03 0.63
N HIS A 57 -4.46 -23.20 0.76
CA HIS A 57 -4.44 -21.94 1.48
C HIS A 57 -5.42 -21.88 2.67
N PRO A 58 -5.42 -22.88 3.59
CA PRO A 58 -6.33 -22.86 4.73
C PRO A 58 -6.00 -21.69 5.67
N PHE A 59 -7.04 -21.17 6.34
CA PHE A 59 -6.84 -20.20 7.41
C PHE A 59 -6.09 -20.85 8.57
N ILE A 60 -5.06 -20.17 9.05
CA ILE A 60 -4.39 -20.44 10.32
C ILE A 60 -4.22 -19.09 11.03
N ALA A 61 -4.72 -19.00 12.26
CA ALA A 61 -4.56 -17.81 13.08
C ALA A 61 -3.06 -17.52 13.32
N PRO A 62 -2.63 -16.24 13.32
CA PRO A 62 -1.25 -15.89 13.55
C PRO A 62 -0.82 -16.29 14.98
N GLY A 63 0.41 -16.80 15.09
CA GLY A 63 1.08 -17.00 16.37
C GLY A 63 1.57 -15.68 16.99
N PRO A 64 2.11 -15.73 18.22
CA PRO A 64 2.55 -14.54 18.95
C PRO A 64 3.72 -13.79 18.28
N ASP A 65 4.55 -14.49 17.50
CA ASP A 65 5.71 -13.91 16.81
C ASP A 65 5.43 -13.57 15.33
N ASP A 66 4.22 -13.88 14.84
CA ASP A 66 3.84 -13.65 13.45
C ASP A 66 3.43 -12.19 13.25
N GLN A 67 4.10 -11.50 12.32
CA GLN A 67 3.85 -10.08 12.05
C GLN A 67 2.52 -9.89 11.32
N ARG A 68 1.68 -9.02 11.87
CA ARG A 68 0.49 -8.45 11.22
C ARG A 68 0.50 -6.95 11.40
N GLY A 69 -0.12 -6.23 10.47
CA GLY A 69 -0.06 -4.78 10.43
C GLY A 69 -1.40 -4.11 10.13
N PRO A 70 -1.37 -2.85 9.66
CA PRO A 70 -2.58 -2.07 9.40
C PRO A 70 -3.36 -2.56 8.16
N CYS A 71 -2.74 -3.34 7.27
CA CYS A 71 -3.37 -3.78 6.02
C CYS A 71 -4.11 -5.11 6.16
N PRO A 72 -5.46 -5.13 6.16
CA PRO A 72 -6.25 -6.36 6.29
C PRO A 72 -6.02 -7.34 5.13
N GLY A 73 -5.77 -6.83 3.92
CA GLY A 73 -5.45 -7.65 2.76
C GLY A 73 -4.18 -8.47 2.97
N MET A 74 -3.08 -7.81 3.36
CA MET A 74 -1.80 -8.47 3.63
C MET A 74 -1.89 -9.45 4.81
N ASN A 75 -2.61 -9.06 5.85
CA ASN A 75 -2.85 -9.93 7.01
C ASN A 75 -3.60 -11.21 6.60
N THR A 76 -4.60 -11.07 5.72
CA THR A 76 -5.36 -12.21 5.17
C THR A 76 -4.47 -13.11 4.33
N LEU A 77 -3.59 -12.56 3.47
CA LEU A 77 -2.64 -13.35 2.68
C LEU A 77 -1.72 -14.20 3.58
N ALA A 78 -1.16 -13.61 4.64
CA ALA A 78 -0.31 -14.34 5.58
C ALA A 78 -1.11 -15.37 6.40
N ASN A 79 -2.34 -15.05 6.83
CA ASN A 79 -3.23 -15.97 7.54
C ASN A 79 -3.66 -17.16 6.68
N HIS A 80 -3.59 -17.05 5.36
CA HIS A 80 -3.92 -18.12 4.42
C HIS A 80 -2.68 -18.74 3.76
N GLY A 81 -1.46 -18.27 4.08
CA GLY A 81 -0.22 -18.85 3.57
C GLY A 81 0.12 -18.50 2.13
N PHE A 82 -0.53 -17.48 1.54
CA PHE A 82 -0.13 -16.93 0.23
C PHE A 82 1.22 -16.22 0.29
N ILE A 83 1.59 -15.71 1.46
CA ILE A 83 2.94 -15.26 1.82
C ILE A 83 3.36 -15.99 3.11
N PRO A 84 4.66 -15.98 3.48
CA PRO A 84 5.10 -16.56 4.75
C PRO A 84 4.22 -16.13 5.94
N ARG A 85 3.73 -17.11 6.69
CA ARG A 85 2.74 -16.89 7.76
C ARG A 85 3.26 -16.01 8.90
N ASN A 86 4.58 -15.94 9.06
CA ASN A 86 5.26 -15.03 9.99
C ASN A 86 5.20 -13.55 9.57
N GLY A 87 4.63 -13.23 8.40
CA GLY A 87 4.47 -11.86 7.93
C GLY A 87 5.75 -11.20 7.43
N ILE A 88 6.83 -11.97 7.24
CA ILE A 88 8.10 -11.49 6.67
C ILE A 88 8.29 -12.09 5.28
N ALA A 89 8.20 -11.25 4.25
CA ALA A 89 8.15 -11.71 2.87
C ALA A 89 9.11 -10.92 1.96
N THR A 90 9.44 -11.49 0.81
CA THR A 90 10.19 -10.82 -0.25
C THR A 90 9.30 -9.97 -1.13
N PHE A 91 9.93 -9.15 -1.98
CA PHE A 91 9.24 -8.38 -3.02
C PHE A 91 8.38 -9.29 -3.93
N GLU A 92 8.95 -10.39 -4.40
CA GLU A 92 8.33 -11.33 -5.33
C GLU A 92 7.15 -12.06 -4.69
N GLU A 93 7.32 -12.55 -3.46
CA GLU A 93 6.30 -13.27 -2.71
C GLU A 93 5.03 -12.41 -2.56
N ILE A 94 5.18 -11.16 -2.11
CA ILE A 94 4.04 -10.26 -1.94
C ILE A 94 3.43 -9.87 -3.29
N THR A 95 4.26 -9.57 -4.29
CA THR A 95 3.79 -9.17 -5.61
C THR A 95 2.91 -10.26 -6.22
N LEU A 96 3.37 -11.51 -6.22
CA LEU A 96 2.61 -12.64 -6.76
C LEU A 96 1.38 -13.00 -5.92
N ALA A 97 1.47 -12.95 -4.59
CA ALA A 97 0.35 -13.27 -3.71
C ALA A 97 -0.85 -12.33 -3.91
N GLN A 98 -0.61 -11.04 -4.14
CA GLN A 98 -1.67 -10.07 -4.42
C GLN A 98 -2.40 -10.37 -5.73
N VAL A 99 -1.66 -10.77 -6.78
CA VAL A 99 -2.27 -11.18 -8.05
C VAL A 99 -3.04 -12.48 -7.86
N GLU A 100 -2.43 -13.47 -7.23
CA GLU A 100 -3.02 -14.80 -7.10
C GLU A 100 -4.30 -14.78 -6.27
N ALA A 101 -4.30 -14.12 -5.13
CA ALA A 101 -5.44 -14.16 -4.22
C ALA A 101 -6.51 -13.11 -4.52
N PHE A 102 -6.12 -11.91 -4.97
CA PHE A 102 -7.06 -10.80 -5.15
C PHE A 102 -7.24 -10.37 -6.61
N ASN A 103 -6.47 -10.93 -7.56
CA ASN A 103 -6.39 -10.46 -8.93
C ASN A 103 -6.04 -8.96 -9.01
N LEU A 104 -5.08 -8.54 -8.17
CA LEU A 104 -4.50 -7.22 -8.29
C LEU A 104 -3.67 -7.15 -9.58
N ASP A 105 -3.68 -6.01 -10.27
CA ASP A 105 -2.79 -5.82 -11.43
C ASP A 105 -1.32 -5.98 -11.00
N ILE A 106 -0.52 -6.72 -11.79
CA ILE A 106 0.85 -7.07 -11.42
C ILE A 106 1.75 -5.84 -11.27
N ASN A 107 1.59 -4.83 -12.13
CA ASN A 107 2.40 -3.61 -12.07
C ASN A 107 1.98 -2.78 -10.87
N PHE A 108 0.69 -2.69 -10.59
CA PHE A 108 0.19 -2.01 -9.41
C PHE A 108 0.60 -2.71 -8.11
N GLY A 109 0.50 -4.04 -8.04
CA GLY A 109 0.97 -4.84 -6.91
C GLY A 109 2.47 -4.64 -6.68
N ALA A 110 3.28 -4.71 -7.73
CA ALA A 110 4.71 -4.44 -7.65
C ALA A 110 5.03 -3.00 -7.23
N PHE A 111 4.27 -2.01 -7.69
CA PHE A 111 4.40 -0.63 -7.22
C PHE A 111 4.19 -0.52 -5.72
N LEU A 112 3.12 -1.10 -5.17
CA LEU A 112 2.84 -1.06 -3.72
C LEU A 112 3.98 -1.68 -2.92
N VAL A 113 4.50 -2.82 -3.37
CA VAL A 113 5.60 -3.51 -2.69
C VAL A 113 6.91 -2.76 -2.86
N ALA A 114 7.16 -2.15 -4.02
CA ALA A 114 8.36 -1.35 -4.28
C ALA A 114 8.41 -0.09 -3.42
N ALA A 115 7.29 0.64 -3.33
CA ALA A 115 7.17 1.79 -2.45
C ALA A 115 7.41 1.37 -0.98
N ASN A 116 6.75 0.30 -0.53
CA ASN A 116 6.93 -0.20 0.84
C ASN A 116 8.37 -0.70 1.10
N MET A 117 9.00 -1.39 0.14
CA MET A 117 10.40 -1.84 0.23
C MET A 117 11.34 -0.66 0.45
N LEU A 118 11.23 0.38 -0.37
CA LEU A 118 12.09 1.56 -0.32
C LEU A 118 11.85 2.43 0.93
N MET A 119 10.61 2.45 1.43
CA MET A 119 10.23 3.32 2.55
C MET A 119 10.35 2.62 3.91
N ARG A 120 10.11 1.30 3.99
CA ARG A 120 9.91 0.59 5.27
C ARG A 120 10.59 -0.77 5.35
N GLY A 121 11.01 -1.34 4.23
CA GLY A 121 11.67 -2.63 4.13
C GLY A 121 13.19 -2.56 4.08
N ASN A 122 13.79 -3.67 3.67
CA ASN A 122 15.23 -3.78 3.41
C ASN A 122 15.46 -4.29 1.97
N PRO A 123 15.61 -3.37 0.99
CA PRO A 123 16.00 -3.67 -0.39
C PRO A 123 17.37 -4.33 -0.55
N PHE A 124 18.25 -4.34 0.45
CA PHE A 124 19.53 -5.04 0.36
C PHE A 124 19.36 -6.55 0.50
N VAL A 125 18.54 -6.99 1.45
CA VAL A 125 18.27 -8.43 1.72
C VAL A 125 16.94 -8.92 1.14
N ASN A 126 16.22 -8.07 0.41
CA ASN A 126 14.90 -8.36 -0.16
C ASN A 126 13.88 -8.86 0.88
N LYS A 127 13.69 -8.10 1.97
CA LYS A 127 12.75 -8.45 3.04
C LYS A 127 11.92 -7.27 3.50
N ILE A 128 10.63 -7.51 3.73
CA ILE A 128 9.65 -6.56 4.29
C ILE A 128 8.87 -7.27 5.39
N SER A 129 8.56 -6.53 6.46
CA SER A 129 7.56 -6.91 7.45
C SER A 129 6.21 -6.30 7.08
N ILE A 130 5.15 -7.12 7.03
CA ILE A 130 3.78 -6.62 6.86
C ILE A 130 3.22 -6.04 8.17
N GLY A 131 3.95 -6.16 9.27
CA GLY A 131 3.67 -5.58 10.57
C GLY A 131 4.71 -4.53 10.95
N GLY A 132 5.21 -4.60 12.19
CA GLY A 132 6.19 -3.67 12.73
C GLY A 132 7.64 -4.11 12.53
N VAL A 133 8.54 -3.54 13.33
CA VAL A 133 9.96 -3.87 13.38
C VAL A 133 10.13 -5.35 13.73
N SER A 134 10.98 -6.04 12.97
CA SER A 134 11.30 -7.46 13.20
C SER A 134 12.80 -7.68 13.03
N PRO A 135 13.45 -8.51 13.88
CA PRO A 135 14.86 -8.86 13.71
C PRO A 135 15.12 -9.64 12.41
N LEU A 136 14.08 -10.19 11.77
CA LEU A 136 14.17 -10.87 10.48
C LEU A 136 14.26 -9.89 9.29
N VAL A 137 14.05 -8.61 9.53
CA VAL A 137 14.29 -7.51 8.58
C VAL A 137 15.36 -6.61 9.19
N PRO A 138 16.65 -6.93 8.98
CA PRO A 138 17.73 -6.16 9.59
C PRO A 138 17.72 -4.71 9.09
N PRO A 139 18.36 -3.77 9.81
CA PRO A 139 18.56 -2.40 9.33
C PRO A 139 19.29 -2.37 7.99
N LEU A 140 19.10 -1.32 7.21
CA LEU A 140 19.84 -1.15 5.97
C LEU A 140 21.35 -1.01 6.23
N PRO A 141 22.20 -1.51 5.31
CA PRO A 141 23.62 -1.24 5.37
C PRO A 141 23.95 0.26 5.44
N TYR A 142 25.10 0.58 6.03
CA TYR A 142 25.61 1.94 6.22
C TYR A 142 24.75 2.83 7.13
N GLY A 143 23.78 2.24 7.86
CA GLY A 143 22.86 2.99 8.71
C GLY A 143 21.83 3.82 7.95
N ILE A 144 21.69 3.61 6.63
CA ILE A 144 20.74 4.32 5.77
C ILE A 144 19.33 4.20 6.36
N GLY A 145 18.63 5.33 6.50
CA GLY A 145 17.23 5.33 6.94
C GLY A 145 16.97 4.60 8.26
N SER A 146 17.90 4.63 9.22
CA SER A 146 17.77 3.97 10.53
C SER A 146 16.48 4.31 11.29
N ASN A 147 15.92 5.52 11.09
CA ASN A 147 14.63 5.95 11.65
C ASN A 147 13.42 5.73 10.73
N VAL A 148 13.66 5.29 9.49
CA VAL A 148 12.69 5.23 8.40
C VAL A 148 12.22 3.80 8.16
N THR A 149 13.12 2.81 8.28
CA THR A 149 12.73 1.38 8.27
C THR A 149 11.84 1.03 9.47
N GLY A 150 10.96 0.05 9.32
CA GLY A 150 10.10 -0.38 10.43
C GLY A 150 8.91 -1.25 10.09
N GLY A 151 8.85 -1.77 8.85
CA GLY A 151 7.68 -2.51 8.37
C GLY A 151 6.48 -1.62 8.10
N LEU A 152 5.42 -2.23 7.59
CA LEU A 152 4.21 -1.55 7.17
C LEU A 152 3.49 -0.81 8.31
N ALA A 153 3.67 -1.21 9.57
CA ALA A 153 3.02 -0.59 10.73
C ALA A 153 3.70 0.71 11.22
N LYS A 154 4.88 1.04 10.69
CA LYS A 154 5.60 2.26 11.07
C LYS A 154 4.86 3.48 10.49
N HIS A 155 4.40 4.34 11.39
CA HIS A 155 3.67 5.55 11.07
C HIS A 155 4.41 6.52 10.13
N GLY A 156 3.64 7.22 9.30
CA GLY A 156 4.09 8.02 8.18
C GLY A 156 4.55 7.15 7.02
N GLY A 157 4.89 7.74 5.88
CA GLY A 157 5.34 6.98 4.71
C GLY A 157 4.20 6.30 3.99
N PHE A 158 3.81 5.14 4.52
CA PHE A 158 2.80 4.26 3.94
C PHE A 158 1.57 4.17 4.84
N GLU A 159 1.78 3.81 6.12
CA GLU A 159 0.74 3.93 7.16
C GLU A 159 0.54 5.39 7.54
N GLY A 160 -0.69 5.76 7.87
CA GLY A 160 -0.98 7.07 8.41
C GLY A 160 -2.46 7.29 8.69
N ASP A 161 -2.75 8.55 8.97
CA ASP A 161 -3.98 8.97 9.64
C ASP A 161 -5.24 8.85 8.78
N GLY A 162 -6.41 8.89 9.43
CA GLY A 162 -7.70 8.77 8.75
C GLY A 162 -7.98 7.36 8.20
N SER A 163 -7.41 6.34 8.85
CA SER A 163 -7.67 4.93 8.59
C SER A 163 -9.12 4.55 8.96
N ILE A 164 -9.65 3.49 8.34
CA ILE A 164 -11.08 3.12 8.51
C ILE A 164 -11.33 2.25 9.74
N THR A 165 -10.36 1.37 10.10
CA THR A 165 -10.50 0.42 11.21
C THR A 165 -9.28 0.36 12.13
N ARG A 166 -8.30 1.23 11.93
CA ARG A 166 -7.12 1.46 12.78
C ARG A 166 -7.17 2.90 13.24
N ALA A 167 -6.80 3.17 14.50
CA ALA A 167 -6.77 4.52 15.03
C ALA A 167 -5.50 5.24 14.56
N ASP A 168 -5.50 6.56 14.58
CA ASP A 168 -4.29 7.33 14.31
C ASP A 168 -3.28 7.16 15.46
N VAL A 169 -1.99 7.18 15.15
CA VAL A 169 -0.93 6.71 16.08
C VAL A 169 -0.87 7.56 17.36
N HIS A 170 -1.22 8.85 17.30
CA HIS A 170 -1.13 9.77 18.42
C HIS A 170 -2.28 9.60 19.41
N ILE A 171 -3.41 9.07 18.95
CA ILE A 171 -4.63 8.91 19.75
C ILE A 171 -5.03 7.45 19.98
N GLY A 172 -4.28 6.49 19.43
CA GLY A 172 -4.58 5.08 19.62
C GLY A 172 -3.62 4.12 18.93
N ASP A 173 -4.16 2.94 18.61
CA ASP A 173 -3.42 1.84 18.00
C ASP A 173 -3.64 1.83 16.48
N ASN A 174 -2.58 2.19 15.75
CA ASN A 174 -2.53 2.26 14.29
C ASN A 174 -2.29 0.91 13.61
N VAL A 175 -2.13 -0.17 14.38
CA VAL A 175 -1.81 -1.50 13.87
C VAL A 175 -3.03 -2.41 13.91
N ASN A 176 -3.66 -2.49 15.07
CA ASN A 176 -4.70 -3.49 15.34
C ASN A 176 -6.10 -2.98 15.01
N PHE A 177 -6.98 -3.92 14.68
CA PHE A 177 -8.39 -3.65 14.41
C PHE A 177 -9.10 -3.02 15.62
N GLN A 178 -9.81 -1.93 15.39
CA GLN A 178 -10.57 -1.19 16.40
C GLN A 178 -12.07 -1.44 16.26
N ASN A 179 -12.69 -2.05 17.27
CA ASN A 179 -14.14 -2.33 17.26
C ASN A 179 -14.96 -1.05 17.08
N ILE A 180 -14.60 0.04 17.77
CA ILE A 180 -15.36 1.30 17.72
C ILE A 180 -15.40 1.92 16.32
N LEU A 181 -14.29 1.86 15.58
CA LEU A 181 -14.22 2.38 14.22
C LEU A 181 -15.06 1.52 13.26
N TYR A 182 -14.98 0.19 13.42
CA TYR A 182 -15.81 -0.72 12.65
C TYR A 182 -17.30 -0.60 12.96
N ASP A 183 -17.67 -0.33 14.21
CA ASP A 183 -19.07 -0.08 14.58
C ASP A 183 -19.59 1.18 13.88
N HIS A 184 -18.76 2.21 13.67
CA HIS A 184 -19.12 3.35 12.83
C HIS A 184 -19.31 2.96 11.36
N ASP A 185 -18.43 2.12 10.80
CA ASP A 185 -18.59 1.59 9.44
C ASP A 185 -19.94 0.87 9.27
N LEU A 186 -20.34 0.07 10.28
CA LEU A 186 -21.62 -0.62 10.30
C LEU A 186 -22.82 0.34 10.38
N LEU A 187 -22.70 1.46 11.10
CA LEU A 187 -23.74 2.49 11.13
C LEU A 187 -23.95 3.13 9.75
N PHE A 188 -22.86 3.41 9.02
CA PHE A 188 -22.96 3.95 7.65
C PHE A 188 -23.50 2.91 6.68
N LEU A 189 -23.10 1.65 6.81
CA LEU A 189 -23.67 0.56 6.04
C LEU A 189 -25.19 0.42 6.30
N GLY A 190 -25.63 0.43 7.56
CA GLY A 190 -27.05 0.35 7.89
C GLY A 190 -27.89 1.54 7.41
N LYS A 191 -27.25 2.68 7.12
CA LYS A 191 -27.91 3.91 6.65
C LYS A 191 -27.92 4.07 5.13
N PHE A 192 -26.85 3.66 4.46
CA PHE A 192 -26.61 3.95 3.05
C PHE A 192 -26.43 2.70 2.19
N GLY A 193 -26.29 1.53 2.80
CA GLY A 193 -26.10 0.26 2.12
C GLY A 193 -27.32 -0.17 1.33
N ASP A 194 -27.09 -1.02 0.34
CA ASP A 194 -28.15 -1.64 -0.43
C ASP A 194 -28.65 -2.92 0.27
N ASP A 195 -29.88 -3.32 -0.04
CA ASP A 195 -30.40 -4.63 0.34
C ASP A 195 -29.63 -5.74 -0.40
N GLY A 196 -29.44 -6.87 0.27
CA GLY A 196 -28.73 -8.01 -0.30
C GLY A 196 -29.18 -9.34 0.25
N PRO A 197 -28.50 -10.44 -0.12
CA PRO A 197 -28.83 -11.78 0.32
C PRO A 197 -28.80 -11.96 1.86
N GLU A 198 -28.05 -11.11 2.57
CA GLU A 198 -27.93 -11.12 4.04
C GLU A 198 -29.02 -10.27 4.73
N GLY A 199 -29.89 -9.60 3.97
CA GLY A 199 -30.97 -8.75 4.46
C GLY A 199 -30.84 -7.28 4.05
N ASN A 200 -31.63 -6.42 4.68
CA ASN A 200 -31.70 -5.01 4.32
C ASN A 200 -30.43 -4.25 4.71
N ASN A 201 -29.97 -3.33 3.87
CA ASN A 201 -28.76 -2.51 4.08
C ASN A 201 -27.52 -3.35 4.45
N THR A 202 -27.29 -4.46 3.74
CA THR A 202 -26.17 -5.38 4.02
C THR A 202 -25.09 -5.37 2.94
N VAL A 203 -25.26 -4.62 1.85
CA VAL A 203 -24.30 -4.53 0.75
C VAL A 203 -23.71 -3.13 0.68
N LEU A 204 -22.37 -3.06 0.67
CA LEU A 204 -21.66 -1.79 0.53
C LEU A 204 -21.84 -1.25 -0.90
N ASN A 205 -22.02 0.06 -0.98
CA ASN A 205 -22.06 0.82 -2.23
C ASN A 205 -21.20 2.09 -2.12
N LEU A 206 -21.17 2.90 -3.18
CA LEU A 206 -20.37 4.13 -3.22
C LEU A 206 -20.77 5.12 -2.11
N ALA A 207 -22.06 5.25 -1.80
CA ALA A 207 -22.55 6.16 -0.77
C ALA A 207 -22.07 5.74 0.62
N THR A 208 -22.10 4.43 0.91
CA THR A 208 -21.62 3.84 2.15
C THR A 208 -20.14 4.17 2.37
N ILE A 209 -19.28 3.83 1.42
CA ILE A 209 -17.83 4.04 1.57
C ILE A 209 -17.43 5.52 1.55
N THR A 210 -18.22 6.37 0.90
CA THR A 210 -18.03 7.82 0.92
C THR A 210 -18.33 8.39 2.30
N ALA A 211 -19.44 7.96 2.91
CA ALA A 211 -19.81 8.40 4.25
C ALA A 211 -18.78 7.95 5.30
N ILE A 212 -18.30 6.70 5.21
CA ILE A 212 -17.21 6.17 6.04
C ILE A 212 -15.98 7.07 5.94
N LYS A 213 -15.42 7.24 4.73
CA LYS A 213 -14.16 7.97 4.55
C LYS A 213 -14.29 9.45 4.96
N GLN A 214 -15.43 10.08 4.66
CA GLN A 214 -15.69 11.45 5.12
C GLN A 214 -15.68 11.53 6.64
N TYR A 215 -16.39 10.62 7.32
CA TYR A 215 -16.42 10.58 8.77
C TYR A 215 -15.04 10.33 9.37
N ASN A 216 -14.27 9.36 8.86
CA ASN A 216 -12.92 9.08 9.39
C ASN A 216 -12.03 10.33 9.26
N ILE A 217 -11.99 11.00 8.12
CA ILE A 217 -11.18 12.21 7.95
C ILE A 217 -11.59 13.29 8.95
N GLN A 218 -12.88 13.62 9.02
CA GLN A 218 -13.35 14.70 9.91
C GLN A 218 -13.16 14.37 11.38
N SER A 219 -13.50 13.15 11.80
CA SER A 219 -13.41 12.75 13.21
C SER A 219 -11.97 12.65 13.68
N ASN A 220 -11.07 12.11 12.87
CA ASN A 220 -9.66 12.03 13.23
C ASN A 220 -9.00 13.41 13.22
N GLN A 221 -9.26 14.25 12.20
CA GLN A 221 -8.78 15.64 12.19
C GLN A 221 -9.28 16.44 13.42
N LEU A 222 -10.46 16.14 13.96
CA LEU A 222 -10.94 16.79 15.18
C LEU A 222 -10.35 16.23 16.47
N ALA A 223 -9.97 14.95 16.46
CA ALA A 223 -9.55 14.23 17.66
C ALA A 223 -8.02 14.17 17.85
N ASP A 224 -7.27 14.09 16.74
CA ASP A 224 -5.82 13.96 16.73
C ASP A 224 -5.14 15.33 16.54
N PRO A 225 -4.47 15.88 17.57
CA PRO A 225 -3.75 17.14 17.45
C PRO A 225 -2.54 17.07 16.50
N GLU A 226 -2.06 15.87 16.15
CA GLU A 226 -0.95 15.64 15.23
C GLU A 226 -1.41 15.00 13.90
N PHE A 227 -2.72 15.06 13.59
CA PHE A 227 -3.29 14.56 12.34
C PHE A 227 -2.49 15.09 11.13
N HIS A 228 -1.98 14.19 10.29
CA HIS A 228 -1.21 14.55 9.10
C HIS A 228 -1.69 13.80 7.85
N PHE A 229 -2.10 14.56 6.84
CA PHE A 229 -2.55 14.06 5.55
C PHE A 229 -1.64 14.56 4.43
N THR A 230 -0.44 13.96 4.30
CA THR A 230 0.47 14.24 3.19
C THR A 230 -0.17 13.93 1.83
N PRO A 231 0.38 14.41 0.69
CA PRO A 231 -0.10 13.99 -0.63
C PRO A 231 -0.15 12.45 -0.81
N THR A 232 0.84 11.71 -0.29
CA THR A 232 0.84 10.25 -0.27
C THR A 232 -0.29 9.69 0.55
N ARG A 233 -0.45 10.14 1.79
CA ARG A 233 -1.50 9.60 2.66
C ARG A 233 -2.90 9.92 2.14
N LEU A 234 -3.10 11.12 1.60
CA LEU A 234 -4.34 11.53 0.95
C LEU A 234 -4.71 10.58 -0.19
N VAL A 235 -3.80 10.36 -1.15
CA VAL A 235 -4.09 9.46 -2.28
C VAL A 235 -4.28 8.01 -1.83
N ALA A 236 -3.44 7.51 -0.91
CA ALA A 236 -3.53 6.16 -0.38
C ALA A 236 -4.86 5.91 0.33
N ALA A 237 -5.32 6.81 1.20
CA ALA A 237 -6.55 6.67 1.97
C ALA A 237 -7.81 6.54 1.09
N PHE A 238 -7.86 7.18 -0.07
CA PHE A 238 -8.96 7.04 -1.04
C PHE A 238 -8.83 5.78 -1.91
N ASN A 239 -7.62 5.35 -2.24
CA ASN A 239 -7.42 4.07 -2.90
C ASN A 239 -7.81 2.90 -1.98
N GLU A 240 -7.43 2.95 -0.71
CA GLU A 240 -7.71 1.91 0.30
C GLU A 240 -9.21 1.72 0.53
N ILE A 241 -9.98 2.81 0.70
CA ILE A 241 -11.43 2.69 0.87
C ILE A 241 -12.10 2.08 -0.37
N SER A 242 -11.54 2.33 -1.57
CA SER A 242 -12.04 1.74 -2.80
C SER A 242 -11.83 0.21 -2.88
N PHE A 243 -10.87 -0.34 -2.12
CA PHE A 243 -10.64 -1.79 -2.06
C PHE A 243 -11.85 -2.53 -1.51
N LEU A 244 -12.65 -1.91 -0.64
CA LEU A 244 -13.86 -2.54 -0.10
C LEU A 244 -14.81 -2.97 -1.22
N LEU A 245 -15.02 -2.13 -2.24
CA LEU A 245 -15.93 -2.43 -3.36
C LEU A 245 -15.29 -3.18 -4.52
N ASN A 246 -13.97 -3.05 -4.70
CA ASN A 246 -13.30 -3.52 -5.91
C ASN A 246 -12.39 -4.72 -5.70
N LEU A 247 -11.74 -4.80 -4.54
CA LEU A 247 -10.79 -5.86 -4.21
C LEU A 247 -11.44 -6.95 -3.35
N PHE A 248 -12.26 -6.55 -2.37
CA PHE A 248 -12.90 -7.48 -1.42
C PHE A 248 -14.27 -7.95 -1.86
N ALA A 249 -14.91 -7.30 -2.83
CA ALA A 249 -16.16 -7.80 -3.40
C ALA A 249 -16.00 -9.22 -3.95
N ASN A 250 -16.98 -10.08 -3.72
CA ASN A 250 -16.96 -11.44 -4.26
C ASN A 250 -17.05 -11.36 -5.79
N GLY A 251 -16.10 -11.97 -6.50
CA GLY A 251 -15.98 -11.90 -7.95
C GLY A 251 -17.15 -12.49 -8.72
N THR A 252 -17.96 -13.36 -8.11
CA THR A 252 -19.16 -13.95 -8.75
C THR A 252 -20.39 -13.05 -8.66
N THR A 253 -20.56 -12.35 -7.55
CA THR A 253 -21.72 -11.47 -7.30
C THR A 253 -21.41 -10.00 -7.56
N ASN A 254 -20.12 -9.64 -7.62
CA ASN A 254 -19.62 -8.27 -7.64
C ASN A 254 -20.16 -7.43 -6.48
N GLN A 255 -20.35 -8.04 -5.31
CA GLN A 255 -20.86 -7.41 -4.10
C GLN A 255 -19.88 -7.58 -2.94
N ALA A 256 -19.69 -6.50 -2.19
CA ALA A 256 -19.08 -6.53 -0.87
C ALA A 256 -20.19 -6.45 0.18
N SER A 257 -20.49 -7.58 0.83
CA SER A 257 -21.54 -7.65 1.86
C SER A 257 -20.99 -7.38 3.26
N LEU A 258 -21.89 -7.31 4.24
CA LEU A 258 -21.59 -7.25 5.66
C LEU A 258 -20.64 -8.38 6.08
N SER A 259 -20.91 -9.63 5.67
CA SER A 259 -20.01 -10.76 5.95
C SER A 259 -18.63 -10.60 5.29
N THR A 260 -18.55 -10.08 4.07
CA THR A 260 -17.29 -9.75 3.40
C THR A 260 -16.48 -8.73 4.22
N LEU A 261 -17.15 -7.66 4.66
CA LEU A 261 -16.52 -6.61 5.44
C LEU A 261 -15.95 -7.15 6.76
N GLY A 262 -16.73 -7.95 7.49
CA GLY A 262 -16.28 -8.58 8.75
C GLY A 262 -15.14 -9.58 8.54
N SER A 263 -15.20 -10.36 7.46
CA SER A 263 -14.17 -11.36 7.14
C SER A 263 -12.81 -10.70 6.90
N PHE A 264 -12.73 -9.68 6.04
CA PHE A 264 -11.45 -9.05 5.75
C PHE A 264 -10.97 -8.09 6.83
N LEU A 265 -11.83 -7.19 7.35
CA LEU A 265 -11.37 -6.12 8.24
C LEU A 265 -11.13 -6.60 9.68
N ARG A 266 -12.03 -7.45 10.20
CA ARG A 266 -11.99 -7.95 11.58
C ARG A 266 -11.29 -9.29 11.69
N ASN A 267 -11.75 -10.29 10.93
CA ASN A 267 -11.24 -11.66 11.06
C ASN A 267 -9.95 -11.90 10.27
N GLN A 268 -9.68 -11.05 9.27
CA GLN A 268 -8.54 -11.15 8.36
C GLN A 268 -8.50 -12.53 7.69
N THR A 269 -9.65 -12.93 7.17
CA THR A 269 -9.93 -14.20 6.49
C THR A 269 -10.65 -13.93 5.17
N PHE A 270 -10.51 -14.83 4.20
CA PHE A 270 -11.42 -14.87 3.05
C PHE A 270 -12.83 -15.36 3.48
N PRO A 271 -13.92 -14.73 3.00
CA PRO A 271 -15.28 -15.22 3.28
C PRO A 271 -15.52 -16.63 2.69
N PRO A 272 -16.46 -17.42 3.27
CA PRO A 272 -16.90 -18.67 2.64
C PRO A 272 -17.43 -18.44 1.23
N ASN A 273 -17.10 -19.34 0.29
CA ASN A 273 -17.51 -19.26 -1.12
C ASN A 273 -17.11 -17.93 -1.79
N TRP A 274 -16.01 -17.32 -1.35
CA TRP A 274 -15.49 -16.12 -1.97
C TRP A 274 -14.67 -16.46 -3.21
N ASN A 275 -14.82 -15.64 -4.24
CA ASN A 275 -14.02 -15.73 -5.46
C ASN A 275 -13.28 -14.41 -5.68
N ARG A 276 -12.03 -14.49 -6.11
CA ARG A 276 -11.29 -13.31 -6.59
C ARG A 276 -11.99 -12.70 -7.80
N ALA A 277 -11.72 -11.43 -8.09
CA ALA A 277 -12.29 -10.75 -9.24
C ALA A 277 -11.99 -11.51 -10.56
N PRO A 278 -12.87 -11.44 -11.57
CA PRO A 278 -12.69 -12.16 -12.83
C PRO A 278 -11.66 -11.54 -13.79
N ALA A 279 -11.09 -10.38 -13.42
CA ALA A 279 -10.06 -9.66 -14.16
C ALA A 279 -9.31 -8.68 -13.23
N PRO A 280 -8.12 -8.19 -13.61
CA PRO A 280 -7.36 -7.22 -12.82
C PRO A 280 -8.14 -5.93 -12.50
N VAL A 281 -8.05 -5.47 -11.24
CA VAL A 281 -8.98 -4.45 -10.69
C VAL A 281 -8.45 -3.00 -10.63
N LEU A 282 -7.26 -2.70 -11.16
CA LEU A 282 -6.63 -1.36 -11.05
C LEU A 282 -7.53 -0.21 -11.55
N SER A 283 -8.17 -0.38 -12.70
CA SER A 283 -9.03 0.67 -13.28
C SER A 283 -10.28 0.93 -12.42
N LYS A 284 -10.83 -0.12 -11.80
CA LYS A 284 -11.97 0.00 -10.89
C LYS A 284 -11.58 0.71 -9.60
N ILE A 285 -10.44 0.32 -9.00
CA ILE A 285 -9.87 0.95 -7.80
C ILE A 285 -9.70 2.45 -8.02
N THR A 286 -8.97 2.84 -9.07
CA THR A 286 -8.68 4.26 -9.34
C THR A 286 -9.93 5.06 -9.68
N SER A 287 -10.88 4.48 -10.41
CA SER A 287 -12.17 5.11 -10.71
C SER A 287 -13.00 5.35 -9.44
N THR A 288 -13.20 4.32 -8.61
CA THR A 288 -13.95 4.45 -7.36
C THR A 288 -13.26 5.39 -6.38
N ALA A 289 -11.94 5.33 -6.24
CA ALA A 289 -11.19 6.24 -5.39
C ALA A 289 -11.40 7.71 -5.81
N ASN A 290 -11.38 8.00 -7.12
CA ASN A 290 -11.66 9.32 -7.65
C ASN A 290 -13.11 9.77 -7.38
N GLN A 291 -14.09 8.87 -7.50
CA GLN A 291 -15.49 9.16 -7.20
C GLN A 291 -15.68 9.52 -5.72
N VAL A 292 -15.14 8.70 -4.82
CA VAL A 292 -15.20 8.96 -3.37
C VAL A 292 -14.50 10.26 -3.03
N ARG A 293 -13.28 10.49 -3.54
CA ARG A 293 -12.53 11.72 -3.30
C ARG A 293 -13.29 12.96 -3.76
N THR A 294 -13.90 12.90 -4.94
CA THR A 294 -14.69 14.01 -5.48
C THR A 294 -15.92 14.30 -4.62
N ALA A 295 -16.63 13.26 -4.18
CA ALA A 295 -17.80 13.39 -3.33
C ALA A 295 -17.47 13.89 -1.92
N VAL A 296 -16.34 13.47 -1.34
CA VAL A 296 -15.86 14.01 -0.06
C VAL A 296 -15.45 15.47 -0.22
N ALA A 297 -14.70 15.81 -1.27
CA ALA A 297 -14.24 17.18 -1.54
C ALA A 297 -15.38 18.17 -1.83
N SER A 298 -16.57 17.70 -2.24
CA SER A 298 -17.75 18.57 -2.35
C SER A 298 -18.41 18.90 -1.01
N ASN A 299 -18.09 18.15 0.04
CA ASN A 299 -18.68 18.31 1.37
C ASN A 299 -17.73 18.95 2.39
N ILE A 300 -16.42 18.70 2.26
CA ILE A 300 -15.39 19.20 3.16
C ILE A 300 -14.17 19.69 2.39
N PRO A 301 -13.42 20.69 2.91
CA PRO A 301 -12.12 21.03 2.35
C PRO A 301 -11.20 19.82 2.42
N LEU A 302 -10.65 19.42 1.26
CA LEU A 302 -9.81 18.24 1.13
C LEU A 302 -8.52 18.63 0.39
N PHE A 303 -7.44 18.80 1.16
CA PHE A 303 -6.11 19.12 0.67
C PHE A 303 -5.07 18.47 1.58
N ALA A 304 -3.83 18.37 1.09
CA ALA A 304 -2.73 17.90 1.93
C ALA A 304 -2.43 18.93 3.03
N GLY A 305 -2.21 18.48 4.26
CA GLY A 305 -2.09 19.35 5.42
C GLY A 305 -1.97 18.59 6.73
N HIS A 306 -1.74 19.32 7.81
CA HIS A 306 -1.62 18.80 9.17
C HIS A 306 -2.39 19.65 10.17
N ASN A 307 -2.66 19.13 11.36
CA ASN A 307 -3.10 19.94 12.47
C ASN A 307 -1.93 20.72 13.09
N ASP A 308 -2.13 22.01 13.34
CA ASP A 308 -1.19 22.84 14.07
C ASP A 308 -1.27 22.59 15.60
N GLU A 309 -0.41 23.26 16.36
CA GLU A 309 -0.36 23.16 17.83
C GLU A 309 -1.70 23.49 18.55
N ASN A 310 -2.63 24.13 17.85
CA ASN A 310 -3.96 24.48 18.37
C ASN A 310 -5.06 23.54 17.85
N GLY A 311 -4.69 22.48 17.11
CA GLY A 311 -5.63 21.53 16.50
C GLY A 311 -6.35 22.07 15.26
N ASN A 312 -5.88 23.17 14.67
CA ASN A 312 -6.45 23.67 13.42
C ASN A 312 -5.74 23.03 12.23
N PHE A 313 -6.53 22.55 11.28
CA PHE A 313 -5.98 21.97 10.06
C PHE A 313 -5.44 23.05 9.12
N VAL A 314 -4.14 22.99 8.86
CA VAL A 314 -3.41 23.92 8.00
C VAL A 314 -2.91 23.20 6.73
N PRO A 315 -3.10 23.77 5.53
CA PRO A 315 -2.56 23.19 4.31
C PRO A 315 -1.03 23.12 4.33
N ASP A 316 -0.48 22.01 3.85
CA ASP A 316 0.96 21.86 3.63
C ASP A 316 1.41 22.77 2.49
N ALA A 317 2.68 23.22 2.55
CA ALA A 317 3.28 23.93 1.43
C ALA A 317 3.30 23.02 0.18
N PRO A 318 2.95 23.55 -1.00
CA PRO A 318 2.97 22.74 -2.21
C PRO A 318 4.41 22.31 -2.54
N PRO A 319 4.60 21.13 -3.15
CA PRO A 319 5.93 20.67 -3.57
C PRO A 319 6.52 21.61 -4.65
N PRO A 320 7.83 21.55 -4.93
CA PRO A 320 8.44 22.38 -5.97
C PRO A 320 7.87 22.06 -7.35
N ALA A 321 7.85 23.05 -8.25
CA ALA A 321 7.52 22.81 -9.65
C ALA A 321 8.51 21.79 -10.27
N PRO A 322 8.04 20.87 -11.15
CA PRO A 322 6.69 20.75 -11.70
C PRO A 322 5.70 19.93 -10.84
N PHE A 323 6.08 19.50 -9.65
CA PHE A 323 5.30 18.56 -8.83
C PHE A 323 4.05 19.17 -8.17
N ASN A 324 3.96 20.50 -8.11
CA ASN A 324 2.75 21.21 -7.68
C ASN A 324 1.64 21.30 -8.74
N SER A 325 1.83 20.72 -9.93
CA SER A 325 0.88 20.84 -11.05
C SER A 325 -0.41 20.04 -10.86
N SER A 326 -0.40 18.97 -10.05
CA SER A 326 -1.56 18.14 -9.77
C SER A 326 -1.34 17.30 -8.51
N ILE A 327 -2.43 16.77 -7.94
CA ILE A 327 -2.34 15.83 -6.81
C ILE A 327 -1.56 14.55 -7.17
N THR A 328 -1.63 14.08 -8.41
CA THR A 328 -0.86 12.91 -8.87
C THR A 328 0.64 13.21 -8.88
N CYS A 329 1.04 14.41 -9.32
CA CYS A 329 2.43 14.82 -9.30
C CYS A 329 2.95 15.10 -7.88
N ALA A 330 2.10 15.67 -7.01
CA ALA A 330 2.43 15.86 -5.60
C ALA A 330 2.60 14.51 -4.89
N PHE A 331 1.71 13.54 -5.17
CA PHE A 331 1.83 12.16 -4.69
C PHE A 331 3.14 11.50 -5.11
N TYR A 332 3.49 11.59 -6.39
CA TYR A 332 4.74 11.03 -6.90
C TYR A 332 5.97 11.64 -6.22
N TYR A 333 6.00 12.96 -6.04
CA TYR A 333 7.08 13.64 -5.33
C TYR A 333 7.17 13.19 -3.85
N ASP A 334 6.03 13.18 -3.17
CA ASP A 334 5.93 12.87 -1.74
C ASP A 334 6.31 11.41 -1.42
N LEU A 335 6.07 10.46 -2.33
CA LEU A 335 6.57 9.08 -2.19
C LEU A 335 8.10 9.06 -2.06
N PHE A 336 8.81 9.73 -2.96
CA PHE A 336 10.29 9.77 -2.94
C PHE A 336 10.85 10.66 -1.81
N ALA A 337 10.10 11.66 -1.38
CA ALA A 337 10.41 12.48 -0.22
C ALA A 337 10.34 11.71 1.10
N GLN A 338 9.71 10.53 1.11
CA GLN A 338 9.61 9.67 2.30
C GLN A 338 10.59 8.49 2.26
N MET A 339 11.34 8.33 1.16
CA MET A 339 12.39 7.32 1.01
C MET A 339 13.74 7.88 1.47
N PRO A 340 14.55 7.14 2.27
CA PRO A 340 15.85 7.61 2.75
C PRO A 340 16.77 8.08 1.63
N ALA A 341 17.37 9.26 1.78
CA ALA A 341 18.23 9.84 0.74
C ALA A 341 19.48 8.97 0.46
N GLY A 342 19.98 8.22 1.44
CA GLY A 342 21.11 7.31 1.29
C GLY A 342 20.92 6.23 0.22
N LEU A 343 19.66 5.83 -0.03
CA LEU A 343 19.35 4.84 -1.06
C LEU A 343 19.83 5.28 -2.45
N ALA A 344 19.83 6.59 -2.75
CA ALA A 344 20.29 7.13 -4.01
C ALA A 344 21.81 7.01 -4.24
N ASN A 345 22.58 6.71 -3.18
CA ASN A 345 24.05 6.62 -3.22
C ASN A 345 24.57 5.19 -3.04
N THR A 346 23.67 4.20 -3.06
CA THR A 346 24.04 2.78 -2.97
C THR A 346 24.87 2.33 -4.17
N THR A 347 25.55 1.18 -4.05
CA THR A 347 26.37 0.58 -5.12
C THR A 347 26.09 -0.91 -5.24
N GLY A 348 26.64 -1.58 -6.27
CA GLY A 348 26.49 -3.03 -6.45
C GLY A 348 25.03 -3.49 -6.63
N VAL A 349 24.74 -4.69 -6.12
CA VAL A 349 23.40 -5.29 -6.08
C VAL A 349 22.43 -4.41 -5.31
N PHE A 350 22.89 -3.71 -4.26
CA PHE A 350 22.02 -2.78 -3.54
C PHE A 350 21.49 -1.69 -4.47
N LYS A 351 22.38 -1.09 -5.29
CA LYS A 351 21.98 -0.09 -6.28
C LYS A 351 21.03 -0.66 -7.32
N GLU A 352 21.31 -1.84 -7.85
CA GLU A 352 20.46 -2.49 -8.85
C GLU A 352 19.03 -2.70 -8.31
N ASN A 353 18.92 -3.12 -7.05
CA ASN A 353 17.63 -3.26 -6.38
C ASN A 353 16.91 -1.91 -6.21
N VAL A 354 17.60 -0.87 -5.71
CA VAL A 354 17.00 0.46 -5.54
C VAL A 354 16.55 1.05 -6.88
N ASP A 355 17.35 0.90 -7.94
CA ASP A 355 17.04 1.40 -9.28
C ASP A 355 15.81 0.68 -9.86
N LEU A 356 15.72 -0.65 -9.72
CA LEU A 356 14.56 -1.43 -10.15
C LEU A 356 13.28 -0.98 -9.43
N LEU A 357 13.31 -0.93 -8.10
CA LEU A 357 12.15 -0.55 -7.29
C LEU A 357 11.72 0.89 -7.58
N SER A 358 12.66 1.82 -7.72
CA SER A 358 12.37 3.22 -8.08
C SER A 358 11.73 3.33 -9.47
N SER A 359 12.18 2.50 -10.42
CA SER A 359 11.62 2.44 -11.76
C SER A 359 10.20 1.88 -11.78
N LEU A 360 9.89 0.88 -10.94
CA LEU A 360 8.52 0.36 -10.77
C LEU A 360 7.58 1.41 -10.18
N VAL A 361 8.07 2.23 -9.24
CA VAL A 361 7.30 3.37 -8.74
C VAL A 361 7.03 4.37 -9.86
N PHE A 362 8.08 4.80 -10.57
CA PHE A 362 7.94 5.72 -11.69
C PHE A 362 6.99 5.20 -12.79
N ALA A 363 7.01 3.90 -13.10
CA ALA A 363 6.17 3.32 -14.16
C ALA A 363 4.66 3.44 -13.88
N VAL A 364 4.24 3.48 -12.61
CA VAL A 364 2.82 3.55 -12.22
C VAL A 364 2.37 4.98 -11.93
N VAL A 365 3.22 5.79 -11.29
CA VAL A 365 2.83 7.13 -10.81
C VAL A 365 3.53 8.28 -11.54
N GLY A 366 4.55 8.00 -12.36
CA GLY A 366 5.12 8.95 -13.30
C GLY A 366 4.05 9.41 -14.29
N ASN A 367 3.98 10.72 -14.52
CA ASN A 367 2.90 11.33 -15.28
C ASN A 367 3.47 12.41 -16.21
N PRO A 368 2.91 12.61 -17.42
CA PRO A 368 3.37 13.66 -18.34
C PRO A 368 3.59 15.05 -17.73
N GLY A 369 2.83 15.43 -16.69
CA GLY A 369 2.98 16.72 -16.00
C GLY A 369 4.22 16.86 -15.11
N CYS A 370 4.89 15.75 -14.79
CA CYS A 370 6.03 15.68 -13.87
C CYS A 370 6.96 14.50 -14.21
N ASP A 371 7.17 14.27 -15.52
CA ASP A 371 7.86 13.11 -16.09
C ASP A 371 9.38 13.16 -15.91
N VAL A 372 9.80 13.19 -14.65
CA VAL A 372 11.19 13.18 -14.22
C VAL A 372 11.34 12.01 -13.26
N GLN A 373 12.19 11.04 -13.61
CA GLN A 373 12.49 9.95 -12.70
C GLN A 373 13.26 10.48 -11.49
N LEU A 374 12.65 10.34 -10.32
CA LEU A 374 13.20 10.76 -9.04
C LEU A 374 14.08 9.64 -8.48
N ALA A 375 15.08 10.04 -7.72
CA ALA A 375 15.81 9.15 -6.81
C ALA A 375 15.34 9.45 -5.38
N PRO A 376 15.40 8.50 -4.43
CA PRO A 376 15.10 8.77 -3.02
C PRO A 376 15.81 10.04 -2.50
N PHE A 377 15.09 10.94 -1.85
CA PHE A 377 15.63 12.24 -1.38
C PHE A 377 15.08 12.68 -0.03
N GLY A 378 14.41 11.78 0.68
CA GLY A 378 13.74 12.05 1.94
C GLY A 378 14.67 12.26 3.13
N PRO A 379 14.25 11.87 4.36
CA PRO A 379 15.01 12.12 5.58
C PRO A 379 16.49 11.75 5.42
N ALA A 380 17.35 12.65 5.90
CA ALA A 380 18.79 12.42 5.91
C ALA A 380 19.09 11.15 6.70
N ASP A 381 20.11 10.40 6.27
CA ASP A 381 20.65 9.32 7.08
C ASP A 381 21.23 9.94 8.37
N ASN A 382 20.85 9.40 9.53
CA ASN A 382 21.38 9.85 10.82
C ASN A 382 22.84 9.47 11.01
#